data_AF-A0A9D1D0Y5-F1
#
_entry.id   AF-A0A9D1D0Y5-F1
#
_cell.length_a   1.000
_cell.length_b   1.000
_cell.length_c   1.000
_cell.angle_alpha   90.00
_cell.angle_beta   90.00
_cell.angle_gamma   90.00
#
_symmetry.space_group_name_H-M   'P 1'
#
loop_
_entity.id
_entity.type
_entity.pdbx_description
1 polymer ?
#
loop_
_entity_poly.entity_id
_entity_poly.type
_entity_poly.pdbx_seq_one_letter_code
_entity_poly.pdbx_strand_id
1 'polypeptide(L)'
;TLRNKKNKDYLCSVLRKVGLDPALKRPVGKYSLGMRQRLALAQAIMEDPGILILDEPMNGLDKNGVREIRELLLKMKEENKLIILASHNREDIDVLCDEVYEMEGGVISKVKDKIN
;
A
#
# COMPACT_ATOMS: atom_id res chain seq x y z
N THR A 1 -7.65 6.81 -14.23
CA THR A 1 -7.70 8.26 -14.49
C THR A 1 -8.10 8.97 -13.21
N LEU A 2 -7.45 10.10 -12.89
CA LEU A 2 -7.85 11.01 -11.82
C LEU A 2 -9.24 11.58 -12.13
N ARG A 3 -10.24 11.30 -11.30
CA ARG A 3 -11.65 11.65 -11.56
C ARG A 3 -12.12 12.78 -10.66
N ASN A 4 -11.54 12.95 -9.46
CA ASN A 4 -11.93 14.02 -8.55
C ASN A 4 -10.95 15.19 -8.58
N LYS A 5 -11.48 16.40 -8.67
CA LYS A 5 -10.75 17.62 -8.31
C LYS A 5 -10.60 17.69 -6.78
N LYS A 6 -9.70 16.89 -6.23
CA LYS A 6 -9.33 16.98 -4.82
C LYS A 6 -8.52 18.27 -4.59
N ASN A 7 -8.80 18.99 -3.50
CA ASN A 7 -8.10 20.23 -3.19
C ASN A 7 -6.67 19.95 -2.67
N LYS A 8 -5.84 20.99 -2.60
CA LYS A 8 -4.44 20.88 -2.17
C LYS A 8 -4.30 20.29 -0.77
N ASP A 9 -5.20 20.65 0.15
CA ASP A 9 -5.17 20.17 1.54
C ASP A 9 -5.41 18.66 1.62
N TYR A 10 -6.34 18.15 0.81
CA TYR A 10 -6.57 16.71 0.69
C TYR A 10 -5.32 16.00 0.16
N LEU A 11 -4.69 16.51 -0.91
CA LEU A 11 -3.45 15.91 -1.43
C LEU A 11 -2.33 15.90 -0.39
N CYS A 12 -2.18 16.99 0.38
CA CYS A 12 -1.24 17.04 1.50
C CYS A 12 -1.58 16.00 2.58
N SER A 13 -2.86 15.77 2.87
CA SER A 13 -3.27 14.75 3.84
C SER A 13 -2.96 13.32 3.36
N VAL A 14 -3.13 13.04 2.06
CA VAL A 14 -2.80 11.74 1.46
C VAL A 14 -1.30 11.48 1.52
N LEU A 15 -0.47 12.48 1.20
CA LEU A 15 0.99 12.37 1.32
C LEU A 15 1.39 12.06 2.77
N ARG A 16 0.78 12.72 3.76
CA ARG A 16 1.03 12.43 5.18
C ARG A 16 0.59 11.02 5.58
N LYS A 17 -0.54 10.52 5.07
CA LYS A 17 -1.02 9.15 5.34
C LYS A 17 0.01 8.09 4.93
N VAL A 18 0.75 8.33 3.86
CA VAL A 18 1.81 7.42 3.39
C VAL A 18 3.20 7.76 3.95
N GLY A 19 3.29 8.66 4.93
CA GLY A 19 4.55 9.08 5.57
C GLY A 19 5.47 9.95 4.69
N LEU A 20 4.90 10.67 3.71
CA LEU A 20 5.63 11.69 2.93
C LEU A 20 5.32 13.10 3.46
N ASP A 21 6.37 13.93 3.56
CA ASP A 21 6.21 15.34 3.89
C ASP A 21 5.78 16.15 2.65
N PRO A 22 4.57 16.76 2.65
CA PRO A 22 4.11 17.59 1.54
C PRO A 22 4.95 18.86 1.33
N ALA A 23 5.71 19.31 2.34
CA ALA A 23 6.58 20.47 2.25
C ALA A 23 7.93 20.16 1.56
N LEU A 24 8.23 18.89 1.31
CA LEU A 24 9.48 18.48 0.68
C LEU A 24 9.54 18.91 -0.79
N LYS A 25 10.23 20.02 -1.06
CA LYS A 25 10.44 20.58 -2.41
C LYS A 25 11.55 19.87 -3.20
N ARG A 26 11.64 18.55 -3.08
CA ARG A 26 12.63 17.72 -3.78
C ARG A 26 12.00 17.15 -5.07
N PRO A 27 12.66 17.23 -6.23
CA PRO A 27 12.16 16.58 -7.44
C PRO A 27 12.02 15.07 -7.25
N VAL A 28 10.96 14.46 -7.80
CA VAL A 28 10.69 13.01 -7.69
C VAL A 28 11.86 12.16 -8.18
N GLY A 29 12.59 12.61 -9.20
CA GLY A 29 13.79 11.92 -9.70
C GLY A 29 14.95 11.83 -8.69
N LYS A 30 14.86 12.52 -7.56
CA LYS A 30 15.84 12.44 -6.45
C LYS A 30 15.29 11.67 -5.24
N TYR A 31 14.09 11.09 -5.33
CA TYR A 31 13.50 10.30 -4.25
C TYR A 31 14.25 8.97 -4.11
N SER A 32 14.38 8.49 -2.87
CA SER A 32 14.81 7.11 -2.62
C SER A 32 13.79 6.13 -3.21
N LEU A 33 14.15 4.85 -3.29
CA LEU A 33 13.20 3.81 -3.73
C LEU A 33 11.95 3.80 -2.83
N GLY A 34 12.13 3.76 -1.51
CA GLY A 34 11.03 3.81 -0.55
C GLY A 34 10.15 5.07 -0.64
N MET A 35 10.74 6.24 -0.92
CA MET A 35 9.96 7.47 -1.15
C MET A 35 9.11 7.38 -2.43
N ARG A 36 9.65 6.79 -3.50
CA ARG A 36 8.88 6.55 -4.74
C ARG A 36 7.76 5.53 -4.50
N GLN A 37 8.02 4.50 -3.71
CA GLN A 37 7.03 3.51 -3.32
C GLN A 37 5.87 4.14 -2.55
N ARG A 38 6.17 4.95 -1.53
CA ARG A 38 5.16 5.72 -0.78
C ARG A 38 4.36 6.65 -1.69
N LEU A 39 5.02 7.30 -2.65
CA LEU A 39 4.34 8.17 -3.61
C LEU A 39 3.39 7.38 -4.53
N ALA A 40 3.80 6.19 -5.00
CA ALA A 40 2.93 5.31 -5.77
C ALA A 40 1.70 4.88 -4.95
N LEU A 41 1.89 4.52 -3.67
CA LEU A 41 0.78 4.21 -2.77
C LEU A 41 -0.14 5.43 -2.56
N ALA A 42 0.41 6.63 -2.39
CA ALA A 42 -0.37 7.87 -2.30
C ALA A 42 -1.27 8.04 -3.53
N GLN A 43 -0.72 7.81 -4.71
CA GLN A 43 -1.49 7.85 -5.96
C GLN A 43 -2.57 6.77 -6.01
N ALA A 44 -2.31 5.58 -5.48
CA ALA A 44 -3.29 4.51 -5.46
C ALA A 44 -4.48 4.82 -4.54
N ILE A 45 -4.25 5.50 -3.41
CA ILE A 45 -5.29 5.78 -2.41
C ILE A 45 -5.96 7.16 -2.54
N MET A 46 -5.40 8.09 -3.32
CA MET A 46 -5.88 9.49 -3.38
C MET A 46 -7.32 9.65 -3.88
N GLU A 47 -7.85 8.68 -4.63
CA GLU A 47 -9.23 8.72 -5.10
C GLU A 47 -10.20 8.04 -4.14
N ASP A 48 -9.70 7.59 -2.98
CA ASP A 48 -10.44 6.83 -1.99
C ASP A 48 -11.18 5.61 -2.59
N PRO A 49 -10.49 4.76 -3.37
CA PRO A 49 -11.15 3.66 -4.08
C PRO A 49 -11.72 2.65 -3.09
N GLY A 50 -12.79 1.93 -3.47
CA GLY A 50 -13.33 0.82 -2.67
C GLY A 50 -12.51 -0.47 -2.77
N ILE A 51 -11.71 -0.60 -3.84
CA ILE A 51 -10.84 -1.76 -4.11
C ILE A 51 -9.44 -1.25 -4.42
N LEU A 52 -8.44 -1.86 -3.79
CA LEU A 52 -7.03 -1.55 -3.97
C LEU A 52 -6.27 -2.82 -4.38
N ILE A 53 -5.46 -2.74 -5.43
CA ILE A 53 -4.60 -3.85 -5.88
C ILE A 53 -3.17 -3.37 -5.76
N LEU A 54 -2.37 -4.05 -4.95
CA LEU A 54 -1.01 -3.66 -4.60
C LEU A 54 -0.04 -4.78 -4.94
N ASP A 55 0.98 -4.44 -5.72
CA ASP A 55 2.09 -5.32 -6.04
C ASP A 55 3.32 -4.89 -5.23
N GLU A 56 3.74 -5.73 -4.29
CA GLU A 56 4.91 -5.52 -3.44
C GLU A 56 4.96 -4.11 -2.79
N PRO A 57 3.90 -3.66 -2.08
CA PRO A 57 3.76 -2.27 -1.66
C PRO A 57 4.83 -1.80 -0.67
N MET A 58 5.56 -2.73 -0.05
CA MET A 58 6.55 -2.46 0.99
C MET A 58 7.99 -2.48 0.48
N ASN A 59 8.19 -2.79 -0.80
CA ASN A 59 9.53 -2.93 -1.36
C ASN A 59 10.34 -1.62 -1.25
N GLY A 60 11.61 -1.74 -0.84
CA GLY A 60 12.53 -0.62 -0.68
C GLY A 60 12.24 0.28 0.51
N LEU A 61 11.34 -0.12 1.42
CA LEU A 61 11.14 0.53 2.72
C LEU A 61 12.06 -0.07 3.78
N ASP A 62 12.39 0.74 4.79
CA ASP A 62 13.03 0.26 6.02
C ASP A 62 11.98 -0.32 6.98
N LYS A 63 12.44 -0.89 8.11
CA LYS A 63 11.55 -1.54 9.09
C LYS A 63 10.43 -0.62 9.59
N ASN A 64 10.73 0.66 9.82
CA ASN A 64 9.74 1.64 10.26
C ASN A 64 8.73 1.93 9.15
N GLY A 65 9.18 2.08 7.91
CA GLY A 65 8.29 2.30 6.79
C GLY A 65 7.40 1.12 6.47
N VAL A 66 7.90 -0.11 6.59
CA VAL A 66 7.07 -1.32 6.48
C VAL A 66 5.95 -1.29 7.51
N ARG A 67 6.27 -0.97 8.77
CA ARG A 67 5.28 -0.86 9.86
C ARG A 67 4.22 0.20 9.57
N GLU A 68 4.62 1.41 9.16
CA GLU A 68 3.67 2.49 8.84
C GLU A 68 2.72 2.10 7.70
N ILE A 69 3.22 1.42 6.67
CA ILE A 69 2.38 0.95 5.57
C ILE A 69 1.45 -0.18 6.02
N ARG A 70 1.92 -1.12 6.86
CA ARG A 70 1.04 -2.15 7.45
C ARG A 70 -0.12 -1.52 8.22
N GLU A 71 0.17 -0.56 9.11
CA GLU A 71 -0.83 0.15 9.91
C GLU A 71 -1.85 0.90 9.02
N LEU A 72 -1.38 1.54 7.93
CA LEU A 72 -2.25 2.19 6.95
C LEU A 72 -3.20 1.19 6.26
N LEU A 73 -2.68 0.04 5.81
CA LEU A 73 -3.48 -0.97 5.11
C LEU A 73 -4.52 -1.62 6.03
N LEU A 74 -4.14 -1.89 7.29
CA LEU A 74 -5.08 -2.40 8.30
C LEU A 74 -6.22 -1.41 8.56
N LYS A 75 -5.90 -0.11 8.69
CA LYS A 75 -6.92 0.93 8.84
C LYS A 75 -7.86 0.99 7.63
N MET A 76 -7.32 0.89 6.41
CA MET A 76 -8.16 0.89 5.21
C MET A 76 -9.07 -0.34 5.15
N LYS A 77 -8.59 -1.51 5.58
CA LYS A 77 -9.42 -2.70 5.75
C LYS A 77 -10.55 -2.47 6.76
N GLU A 78 -10.27 -1.84 7.90
CA GLU A 78 -11.30 -1.45 8.88
C GLU A 78 -12.33 -0.45 8.31
N GLU A 79 -11.92 0.39 7.36
CA GLU A 79 -12.78 1.28 6.57
C GLU A 79 -13.57 0.54 5.45
N ASN A 80 -13.66 -0.80 5.52
CA ASN A 80 -14.35 -1.69 4.57
C ASN A 80 -13.81 -1.61 3.13
N LYS A 81 -12.51 -1.34 2.95
CA LYS A 81 -11.84 -1.42 1.64
C LYS A 81 -11.43 -2.85 1.35
N LEU A 82 -11.64 -3.31 0.11
CA LEU A 82 -11.07 -4.56 -0.37
C LEU A 82 -9.63 -4.32 -0.82
N ILE A 83 -8.68 -5.05 -0.26
CA ILE A 83 -7.26 -4.94 -0.62
C ILE A 83 -6.79 -6.29 -1.15
N ILE A 84 -6.29 -6.30 -2.37
CA ILE A 84 -5.59 -7.44 -2.97
C ILE A 84 -4.10 -7.12 -2.92
N LEU A 85 -3.35 -7.95 -2.20
CA LEU A 85 -1.93 -7.76 -1.94
C LEU A 85 -1.14 -8.91 -2.56
N ALA A 86 -0.17 -8.59 -3.42
CA ALA A 86 0.88 -9.52 -3.82
C ALA A 86 2.14 -9.22 -2.98
N SER A 87 2.67 -10.26 -2.34
CA SER A 87 3.87 -10.19 -1.51
C SER A 87 4.56 -11.56 -1.48
N HIS A 88 5.89 -11.56 -1.46
CA HIS A 88 6.71 -12.75 -1.14
C HIS A 88 7.13 -12.80 0.34
N ASN A 89 6.83 -11.76 1.12
CA ASN A 89 7.16 -11.70 2.54
C ASN A 89 6.03 -12.31 3.39
N ARG A 90 6.34 -13.43 4.06
CA ARG A 90 5.40 -14.16 4.91
C ARG A 90 4.83 -13.31 6.05
N GLU A 91 5.67 -12.50 6.70
CA GLU A 91 5.22 -11.66 7.81
C GLU A 91 4.16 -10.63 7.36
N ASP A 92 4.29 -10.09 6.15
CA ASP A 92 3.29 -9.17 5.60
C ASP A 92 1.97 -9.87 5.31
N ILE A 93 2.05 -11.10 4.78
CA ILE A 93 0.88 -11.94 4.49
C ILE A 93 0.16 -12.29 5.80
N ASP A 94 0.88 -12.75 6.80
CA ASP A 94 0.31 -13.20 8.07
C ASP A 94 -0.36 -12.04 8.83
N VAL A 95 0.24 -10.84 8.78
CA VAL A 95 -0.29 -9.65 9.45
C VAL A 95 -1.49 -9.03 8.72
N LEU A 96 -1.46 -8.98 7.39
CA LEU A 96 -2.44 -8.20 6.61
C LEU A 96 -3.60 -9.02 6.05
N CYS A 97 -3.37 -10.28 5.70
CA CYS A 97 -4.29 -11.01 4.84
C CYS A 97 -5.34 -11.80 5.65
N ASP A 98 -6.60 -11.63 5.26
CA ASP A 98 -7.68 -12.50 5.73
C ASP A 98 -7.70 -13.84 5.00
N GLU A 99 -7.31 -13.83 3.75
CA GLU A 99 -7.32 -14.96 2.84
C GLU A 99 -6.02 -14.97 2.06
N VAL A 100 -5.43 -16.15 1.89
CA VAL A 100 -4.14 -16.31 1.22
C VAL A 100 -4.31 -17.25 0.02
N TYR A 101 -3.79 -16.81 -1.12
CA TYR A 101 -3.78 -17.56 -2.36
C TYR A 101 -2.34 -17.65 -2.87
N GLU A 102 -1.97 -18.82 -3.36
CA GLU A 102 -0.69 -19.08 -3.99
C GLU A 102 -0.88 -19.21 -5.50
N MET A 103 0.02 -18.60 -6.28
CA MET A 103 0.02 -18.69 -7.73
C MET A 103 1.27 -19.44 -8.20
N GLU A 104 1.10 -20.59 -8.85
CA GLU A 104 2.17 -21.41 -9.39
C GLU A 104 1.80 -21.88 -10.80
N GLY A 105 2.72 -21.76 -11.76
CA GLY A 105 2.49 -22.21 -13.14
C GLY A 105 1.28 -21.57 -13.83
N GLY A 106 0.85 -20.38 -13.41
CA GLY A 106 -0.35 -19.70 -13.91
C GLY A 106 -1.67 -20.19 -13.29
N VAL A 107 -1.61 -21.06 -12.28
CA VAL A 107 -2.78 -21.55 -11.54
C VAL A 107 -2.79 -20.90 -10.16
N ILE A 108 -3.96 -20.39 -9.75
CA ILE A 108 -4.19 -19.83 -8.41
C ILE A 108 -4.91 -20.86 -7.55
N SER A 109 -4.39 -21.13 -6.36
CA SER A 109 -5.00 -22.03 -5.38
C SER A 109 -5.09 -21.38 -4.00
N LYS A 110 -6.16 -21.69 -3.26
CA LYS A 110 -6.35 -21.17 -1.90
C LYS A 110 -5.47 -21.96 -0.93
N VAL A 111 -4.68 -21.25 -0.14
CA VAL A 111 -3.89 -21.85 0.95
C VAL A 111 -4.85 -22.22 2.09
N LYS A 112 -4.82 -23.47 2.53
CA LYS A 112 -5.81 -24.03 3.48
C LYS A 112 -5.55 -23.67 4.93
N ASP A 113 -4.33 -23.31 5.28
CA ASP A 113 -3.93 -22.96 6.64
C ASP A 113 -3.39 -21.53 6.65
N LYS A 114 -4.01 -20.65 7.43
CA LYS A 114 -3.28 -19.48 7.92
C LYS A 114 -2.15 -20.02 8.79
N ILE A 115 -0.91 -19.65 8.48
CA ILE A 115 0.19 -19.88 9.39
C ILE A 115 -0.12 -18.97 10.60
N ASN A 116 -0.64 -19.58 11.66
CA ASN A 116 -0.99 -18.88 12.92
C ASN A 116 0.21 -18.14 13.50
#